data_AF-A0A3S0I8T6-F1
#
_entry.id   AF-A0A3S0I8T6-F1
#
_cell.length_a   1.000
_cell.length_b   1.000
_cell.length_c   1.000
_cell.angle_alpha   90.00
_cell.angle_beta   90.00
_cell.angle_gamma   90.00
#
_symmetry.space_group_name_H-M   'P 1'
#
loop_
_entity.id
_entity.type
_entity.pdbx_description
1 polymer ?
#
loop_
_entity_poly.entity_id
_entity_poly.type
_entity_poly.pdbx_seq_one_letter_code
_entity_poly.pdbx_strand_id
1 'polypeptide(L)'
;MSEFTEITDEMITNLLTHTDSLMNHIYFINQTFNLKPNKRHYGTCINYVDLQEYREEFLEELVNTICEWVYSNTKAQKIIDEMMNDENRSIQNANSKLRKLSLSYFRDRDDRKLNLQGQIGELILFNFIQHYFKAVPLIRKMPITTSTGHERFGADAIHYKKENDKNILILGESKIYTKAYRFKAAFETSITSILSTFENHRKEIGLYIYNDFLDESLEKVARAYKRGILKNTEVHLVCVIGYNETSKLKLTSEAEIKAQFEKIILNQCKKIESKLFETIEESLLERINYILFPVWELDDLVKEFQDQIR
;
A
#
# COMPACT_ATOMS: atom_id res chain seq x y z
N MET A 1 -29.20 15.73 16.04
CA MET A 1 -28.13 15.66 15.03
C MET A 1 -26.83 15.64 15.81
N SER A 2 -26.15 14.49 15.91
CA SER A 2 -24.83 14.47 16.54
C SER A 2 -23.89 15.30 15.66
N GLU A 3 -23.26 16.31 16.23
CA GLU A 3 -22.22 17.08 15.55
C GLU A 3 -21.19 16.09 14.99
N PHE A 4 -21.00 16.13 13.68
CA PHE A 4 -19.88 15.46 13.06
C PHE A 4 -18.64 16.18 13.57
N THR A 5 -17.97 15.62 14.59
CA THR A 5 -16.67 16.12 15.01
C THR A 5 -15.75 15.98 13.80
N GLU A 6 -15.31 17.11 13.28
CA GLU A 6 -14.50 17.15 12.08
C GLU A 6 -13.13 16.55 12.37
N ILE A 7 -12.69 15.57 11.57
CA ILE A 7 -11.35 15.02 11.70
C ILE A 7 -10.32 16.11 11.34
N THR A 8 -9.32 16.29 12.20
CA THR A 8 -8.26 17.29 12.03
C THR A 8 -7.01 16.67 11.43
N ASP A 9 -6.12 17.49 10.87
CA ASP A 9 -4.83 17.04 10.32
C ASP A 9 -3.95 16.42 11.41
N GLU A 10 -4.05 16.91 12.65
CA GLU A 10 -3.35 16.34 13.82
C GLU A 10 -3.86 14.92 14.13
N MET A 11 -5.19 14.71 14.12
CA MET A 11 -5.77 13.38 14.30
C MET A 11 -5.31 12.40 13.22
N ILE A 12 -5.28 12.84 11.96
CA ILE A 12 -4.78 12.01 10.84
C ILE A 12 -3.31 11.68 11.05
N THR A 13 -2.50 12.65 11.45
CA THR A 13 -1.07 12.44 11.70
C THR A 13 -0.83 11.40 12.79
N ASN A 14 -1.61 11.42 13.88
CA ASN A 14 -1.53 10.44 14.96
C ASN A 14 -2.04 9.03 14.57
N LEU A 15 -2.82 8.93 13.49
CA LEU A 15 -3.35 7.68 12.95
C LEU A 15 -2.46 7.08 11.84
N LEU A 16 -1.43 7.80 11.39
CA LEU A 16 -0.43 7.25 10.47
C LEU A 16 0.39 6.18 11.19
N THR A 17 0.74 5.14 10.45
CA THR A 17 1.63 4.09 10.97
C THR A 17 3.08 4.51 10.95
N HIS A 18 3.90 3.88 11.78
CA HIS A 18 5.31 4.22 11.91
C HIS A 18 6.14 3.52 10.83
N THR A 19 6.15 4.09 9.62
CA THR A 19 6.84 3.51 8.47
C THR A 19 8.35 3.80 8.42
N ASP A 20 8.87 4.64 9.32
CA ASP A 20 10.22 5.23 9.16
C ASP A 20 11.33 4.19 9.13
N SER A 21 11.26 3.16 9.98
CA SER A 21 12.23 2.05 9.98
C SER A 21 12.26 1.33 8.63
N LEU A 22 11.09 1.00 8.06
CA LEU A 22 11.00 0.42 6.72
C LEU A 22 11.60 1.37 5.66
N MET A 23 11.29 2.67 5.73
CA MET A 23 11.74 3.64 4.73
C MET A 23 13.25 3.88 4.76
N ASN A 24 13.94 3.63 5.88
CA ASN A 24 15.41 3.66 5.94
C ASN A 24 16.06 2.58 5.03
N HIS A 25 15.33 1.52 4.72
CA HIS A 25 15.76 0.41 3.85
C HIS A 25 15.27 0.59 2.42
N ILE A 26 14.78 1.78 2.07
CA ILE A 26 14.25 2.11 0.75
C ILE A 26 14.88 3.40 0.24
N TYR A 27 15.35 3.38 -1.00
CA TYR A 27 15.69 4.60 -1.72
C TYR A 27 14.52 5.01 -2.60
N PHE A 28 14.19 6.30 -2.59
CA PHE A 28 13.14 6.84 -3.45
C PHE A 28 13.52 8.18 -4.08
N ILE A 29 12.92 8.42 -5.23
CA ILE A 29 12.93 9.68 -5.95
C ILE A 29 11.50 10.07 -6.27
N ASN A 30 11.22 11.37 -6.26
CA ASN A 30 9.93 11.91 -6.65
C ASN A 30 10.15 12.86 -7.83
N GLN A 31 9.85 12.46 -9.05
CA GLN A 31 10.12 13.26 -10.25
C GLN A 31 9.20 12.90 -11.42
N THR A 32 9.33 13.63 -12.52
CA THR A 32 8.60 13.33 -13.77
C THR A 32 9.28 12.19 -14.52
N PHE A 33 8.51 11.18 -14.94
CA PHE A 33 9.02 10.02 -15.69
C PHE A 33 8.58 9.98 -17.16
N ASN A 34 8.14 11.11 -17.72
CA ASN A 34 7.55 11.21 -19.05
C ASN A 34 6.33 10.27 -19.23
N LEU A 35 5.56 10.09 -18.15
CA LEU A 35 4.28 9.40 -18.16
C LEU A 35 3.15 10.43 -18.16
N LYS A 36 1.96 10.02 -18.57
CA LYS A 36 0.73 10.77 -18.28
C LYS A 36 0.13 10.29 -16.95
N PRO A 37 -0.45 11.16 -16.11
CA PRO A 37 -0.39 12.62 -16.23
C PRO A 37 1.04 13.15 -16.11
N ASN A 38 1.36 14.24 -16.80
CA ASN A 38 2.70 14.83 -16.76
C ASN A 38 2.91 15.59 -15.44
N LYS A 39 3.21 14.84 -14.37
CA LYS A 39 3.52 15.35 -13.05
C LYS A 39 4.58 14.50 -12.38
N ARG A 40 4.92 14.85 -11.15
CA ARG A 40 5.86 14.06 -10.35
C ARG A 40 5.18 12.79 -9.85
N HIS A 41 5.90 11.69 -9.92
CA HIS A 41 5.54 10.38 -9.41
C HIS A 41 6.72 9.81 -8.63
N TYR A 42 6.53 8.67 -7.99
CA TYR A 42 7.58 8.03 -7.21
C TYR A 42 8.27 6.92 -8.01
N GLY A 43 9.59 6.91 -7.95
CA GLY A 43 10.41 5.75 -8.30
C GLY A 43 11.12 5.29 -7.04
N THR A 44 11.14 3.99 -6.78
CA THR A 44 11.65 3.44 -5.52
C THR A 44 12.43 2.15 -5.78
N CYS A 45 13.36 1.82 -4.90
CA CYS A 45 14.05 0.53 -4.87
C CYS A 45 14.44 0.16 -3.45
N ILE A 46 14.77 -1.11 -3.23
CA ILE A 46 15.44 -1.54 -1.99
C ILE A 46 16.76 -0.74 -1.92
N ASN A 47 17.05 -0.21 -0.73
CA ASN A 47 18.21 0.66 -0.57
C ASN A 47 19.51 -0.14 -0.72
N TYR A 48 20.56 0.57 -1.09
CA TYR A 48 21.92 0.06 -1.09
C TYR A 48 22.72 0.89 -0.10
N VAL A 49 23.53 0.22 0.72
CA VAL A 49 24.58 0.87 1.50
C VAL A 49 25.90 0.38 0.93
N ASP A 50 26.70 1.33 0.43
CA ASP A 50 27.85 1.03 -0.40
C ASP A 50 27.47 0.15 -1.62
N LEU A 51 27.88 -1.12 -1.65
CA LEU A 51 27.62 -2.06 -2.74
C LEU A 51 26.58 -3.14 -2.39
N GLN A 52 26.06 -3.14 -1.17
CA GLN A 52 25.18 -4.19 -0.66
C GLN A 52 23.71 -3.75 -0.69
N GLU A 53 22.83 -4.58 -1.23
CA GLU A 53 21.38 -4.38 -1.18
C GLU A 53 20.86 -4.76 0.21
N TYR A 54 20.08 -3.87 0.84
CA TYR A 54 19.45 -4.10 2.16
C TYR A 54 18.18 -4.94 2.04
N ARG A 55 18.26 -6.07 1.34
CA ARG A 55 17.12 -6.93 1.03
C ARG A 55 16.51 -7.56 2.26
N GLU A 56 17.36 -8.18 3.09
CA GLU A 56 16.91 -8.91 4.27
C GLU A 56 16.28 -7.95 5.27
N GLU A 57 16.91 -6.79 5.49
CA GLU A 57 16.44 -5.75 6.40
C GLU A 57 15.16 -5.08 5.88
N PHE A 58 15.06 -4.84 4.57
CA PHE A 58 13.81 -4.38 3.96
C PHE A 58 12.66 -5.37 4.21
N LEU A 59 12.89 -6.67 4.04
CA LEU A 59 11.87 -7.68 4.28
C LEU A 59 11.49 -7.78 5.76
N GLU A 60 12.47 -7.76 6.66
CA GLU A 60 12.22 -7.79 8.10
C GLU A 60 11.33 -6.62 8.53
N GLU A 61 11.70 -5.41 8.14
CA GLU A 61 10.91 -4.22 8.48
C GLU A 61 9.55 -4.24 7.80
N LEU A 62 9.44 -4.72 6.55
CA LEU A 62 8.16 -4.85 5.87
C LEU A 62 7.24 -5.82 6.64
N VAL A 63 7.73 -6.98 7.05
CA VAL A 63 6.99 -7.98 7.83
C VAL A 63 6.58 -7.42 9.19
N ASN A 64 7.40 -6.58 9.83
CA ASN A 64 7.07 -5.94 11.09
C ASN A 64 5.84 -5.00 10.98
N THR A 65 5.56 -4.46 9.79
CA THR A 65 4.37 -3.61 9.55
C THR A 65 3.04 -4.37 9.45
N ILE A 66 3.05 -5.71 9.42
CA ILE A 66 1.82 -6.53 9.31
C ILE A 66 0.83 -6.22 10.45
N CYS A 67 1.33 -5.99 11.66
CA CYS A 67 0.45 -5.68 12.79
C CYS A 67 -0.34 -4.38 12.57
N GLU A 68 0.30 -3.35 12.02
CA GLU A 68 -0.31 -2.05 11.72
C GLU A 68 -1.23 -2.11 10.49
N TRP A 69 -0.89 -3.00 9.54
CA TRP A 69 -1.77 -3.33 8.42
C TRP A 69 -3.09 -3.94 8.92
N VAL A 70 -3.05 -4.82 9.94
CA VAL A 70 -4.25 -5.45 10.51
C VAL A 70 -5.00 -4.53 11.47
N TYR A 71 -4.30 -3.88 12.41
CA TYR A 71 -4.90 -3.12 13.49
C TYR A 71 -4.49 -1.66 13.45
N SER A 72 -5.42 -0.75 13.81
CA SER A 72 -5.01 0.61 14.19
C SER A 72 -4.22 0.59 15.49
N ASN A 73 -3.38 1.61 15.71
CA ASN A 73 -2.60 1.75 16.94
C ASN A 73 -3.49 1.72 18.20
N THR A 74 -4.62 2.43 18.18
CA THR A 74 -5.61 2.45 19.26
C THR A 74 -6.16 1.05 19.55
N LYS A 75 -6.49 0.28 18.50
CA LYS A 75 -7.03 -1.08 18.64
C LYS A 75 -5.98 -2.06 19.13
N ALA A 76 -4.76 -1.99 18.60
CA ALA A 76 -3.63 -2.80 19.04
C ALA A 76 -3.35 -2.57 20.53
N GLN A 77 -3.31 -1.31 20.98
CA GLN A 77 -3.11 -0.96 22.38
C GLN A 77 -4.23 -1.54 23.27
N LYS A 78 -5.50 -1.38 22.86
CA LYS A 78 -6.63 -1.93 23.61
C LYS A 78 -6.53 -3.46 23.75
N ILE A 79 -6.18 -4.17 22.68
CA ILE A 79 -6.00 -5.63 22.71
C ILE A 79 -4.85 -6.01 23.67
N ILE A 80 -3.75 -5.26 23.66
CA ILE A 80 -2.63 -5.48 24.59
C ILE A 80 -3.07 -5.26 26.04
N ASP A 81 -3.79 -4.18 26.32
CA ASP A 81 -4.27 -3.84 27.66
C ASP A 81 -5.24 -4.89 28.21
N GLU A 82 -6.19 -5.37 27.38
CA GLU A 82 -7.10 -6.47 27.72
C GLU A 82 -6.31 -7.76 28.03
N MET A 83 -5.32 -8.10 27.20
CA MET A 83 -4.46 -9.27 27.43
C MET A 83 -3.65 -9.17 28.72
N MET A 84 -3.21 -7.96 29.10
CA MET A 84 -2.46 -7.74 30.34
C MET A 84 -3.36 -7.79 31.56
N ASN A 85 -4.52 -7.15 31.52
CA ASN A 85 -5.43 -7.00 32.66
C ASN A 85 -6.29 -8.25 32.90
N ASP A 86 -6.82 -8.85 31.83
CA ASP A 86 -7.83 -9.92 31.93
C ASP A 86 -7.19 -11.32 31.84
N GLU A 87 -6.10 -11.46 31.08
CA GLU A 87 -5.38 -12.73 30.93
C GLU A 87 -4.08 -12.80 31.76
N ASN A 88 -3.76 -11.78 32.57
CA ASN A 88 -2.54 -11.67 33.39
C ASN A 88 -1.23 -11.87 32.59
N ARG A 89 -1.16 -11.39 31.34
CA ARG A 89 0.05 -11.48 30.52
C ARG A 89 1.03 -10.34 30.82
N SER A 90 2.33 -10.60 30.64
CA SER A 90 3.31 -9.51 30.54
C SER A 90 3.19 -8.77 29.21
N ILE A 91 3.70 -7.55 29.13
CA ILE A 91 3.73 -6.75 27.89
C ILE A 91 4.42 -7.48 26.74
N GLN A 92 5.53 -8.19 27.00
CA GLN A 92 6.23 -8.97 25.97
C GLN A 92 5.39 -10.14 25.47
N ASN A 93 4.66 -10.81 26.37
CA ASN A 93 3.81 -11.93 26.00
C ASN A 93 2.55 -11.49 25.24
N ALA A 94 1.97 -10.34 25.62
CA ALA A 94 0.86 -9.71 24.91
C ALA A 94 1.26 -9.31 23.48
N ASN A 95 2.39 -8.60 23.32
CA ASN A 95 2.91 -8.25 21.98
C ASN A 95 3.19 -9.49 21.11
N SER A 96 3.79 -10.54 21.69
CA SER A 96 4.01 -11.80 20.97
C SER A 96 2.70 -12.45 20.51
N LYS A 97 1.64 -12.40 21.33
CA LYS A 97 0.31 -12.91 20.98
C LYS A 97 -0.35 -12.04 19.90
N LEU A 98 -0.27 -10.72 20.01
CA LEU A 98 -0.79 -9.79 19.01
C LEU A 98 -0.11 -9.99 17.65
N ARG A 99 1.21 -10.18 17.60
CA ARG A 99 1.93 -10.49 16.36
C ARG A 99 1.41 -11.78 15.71
N LYS A 100 1.28 -12.87 16.50
CA LYS A 100 0.72 -14.15 16.00
C LYS A 100 -0.70 -14.00 15.48
N LEU A 101 -1.54 -13.24 16.19
CA LEU A 101 -2.91 -12.96 15.77
C LEU A 101 -2.93 -12.16 14.46
N SER A 102 -2.10 -11.13 14.34
CA SER A 102 -2.00 -10.31 13.12
C SER A 102 -1.56 -11.15 11.91
N LEU A 103 -0.53 -12.00 12.08
CA LEU A 103 -0.10 -12.94 11.04
C LEU A 103 -1.23 -13.89 10.63
N SER A 104 -2.08 -14.34 11.57
CA SER A 104 -3.20 -15.22 11.23
C SER A 104 -4.29 -14.55 10.37
N TYR A 105 -4.42 -13.22 10.46
CA TYR A 105 -5.34 -12.43 9.61
C TYR A 105 -4.72 -12.04 8.28
N PHE A 106 -3.41 -11.80 8.26
CA PHE A 106 -2.67 -11.46 7.05
C PHE A 106 -2.43 -12.69 6.15
N ARG A 107 -2.29 -13.88 6.76
CA ARG A 107 -2.07 -15.14 6.03
C ARG A 107 -3.38 -15.68 5.46
N ASP A 108 -3.55 -15.54 4.14
CA ASP A 108 -4.50 -16.41 3.43
C ASP A 108 -4.01 -17.87 3.49
N ARG A 109 -4.92 -18.84 3.61
CA ARG A 109 -4.58 -20.28 3.67
C ARG A 109 -4.17 -20.85 2.31
N ASP A 110 -4.10 -20.00 1.29
CA ASP A 110 -3.84 -20.38 -0.09
C ASP A 110 -2.44 -19.95 -0.54
N ASP A 111 -1.53 -20.92 -0.47
CA ASP A 111 -0.10 -20.75 -0.75
C ASP A 111 0.25 -20.63 -2.26
N ARG A 112 -0.75 -20.41 -3.14
CA ARG A 112 -0.49 -20.21 -4.57
C ARG A 112 0.38 -18.96 -4.79
N LYS A 113 1.38 -19.07 -5.68
CA LYS A 113 2.35 -18.00 -5.98
C LYS A 113 1.71 -16.65 -6.33
N LEU A 114 0.58 -16.64 -7.03
CA LEU A 114 -0.15 -15.41 -7.38
C LEU A 114 -0.70 -14.70 -6.14
N ASN A 115 -1.13 -15.44 -5.13
CA ASN A 115 -1.66 -14.89 -3.89
C ASN A 115 -0.53 -14.24 -3.08
N LEU A 116 0.66 -14.85 -3.04
CA LEU A 116 1.83 -14.28 -2.36
C LEU A 116 2.30 -12.98 -2.99
N GLN A 117 2.30 -12.90 -4.33
CA GLN A 117 2.58 -11.67 -5.06
C GLN A 117 1.57 -10.57 -4.72
N GLY A 118 0.29 -10.94 -4.56
CA GLY A 118 -0.76 -10.05 -4.07
C GLY A 118 -0.47 -9.56 -2.66
N GLN A 119 -0.26 -10.46 -1.70
CA GLN A 119 -0.05 -10.13 -0.28
C GLN A 119 1.11 -9.15 -0.04
N ILE A 120 2.29 -9.44 -0.61
CA ILE A 120 3.44 -8.53 -0.48
C ILE A 120 3.16 -7.19 -1.16
N GLY A 121 2.45 -7.21 -2.30
CA GLY A 121 2.05 -6.01 -3.04
C GLY A 121 1.10 -5.11 -2.23
N GLU A 122 0.11 -5.71 -1.57
CA GLU A 122 -0.84 -5.02 -0.69
C GLU A 122 -0.13 -4.40 0.52
N LEU A 123 0.82 -5.11 1.13
CA LEU A 123 1.59 -4.60 2.26
C LEU A 123 2.54 -3.46 1.86
N ILE A 124 3.20 -3.57 0.71
CA ILE A 124 4.00 -2.48 0.13
C ILE A 124 3.12 -1.26 -0.17
N LEU A 125 1.97 -1.47 -0.83
CA LEU A 125 1.02 -0.42 -1.17
C LEU A 125 0.52 0.33 0.07
N PHE A 126 0.17 -0.42 1.13
CA PHE A 126 -0.23 0.13 2.42
C PHE A 126 0.84 1.07 3.01
N ASN A 127 2.08 0.61 3.07
CA ASN A 127 3.17 1.39 3.63
C ASN A 127 3.50 2.61 2.77
N PHE A 128 3.52 2.47 1.45
CA PHE A 128 3.82 3.57 0.54
C PHE A 128 2.74 4.64 0.49
N ILE A 129 1.45 4.28 0.55
CA ILE A 129 0.38 5.28 0.63
C ILE A 129 0.52 6.12 1.89
N GLN A 130 0.72 5.47 3.04
CA GLN A 130 0.88 6.17 4.32
C GLN A 130 2.12 7.05 4.33
N HIS A 131 3.25 6.54 3.85
CA HIS A 131 4.49 7.31 3.88
C HIS A 131 4.51 8.48 2.89
N TYR A 132 4.25 8.21 1.60
CA TYR A 132 4.39 9.21 0.53
C TYR A 132 3.21 10.16 0.43
N PHE A 133 2.00 9.69 0.72
CA PHE A 133 0.78 10.49 0.56
C PHE A 133 0.20 10.96 1.89
N LYS A 134 0.73 10.51 3.03
CA LYS A 134 0.24 10.86 4.38
C LYS A 134 -1.26 10.60 4.53
N ALA A 135 -1.70 9.46 4.00
CA ALA A 135 -3.09 9.05 4.07
C ALA A 135 -3.23 7.79 4.92
N VAL A 136 -4.15 7.81 5.87
CA VAL A 136 -4.41 6.73 6.83
C VAL A 136 -5.37 5.70 6.26
N PRO A 137 -5.26 4.42 6.63
CA PRO A 137 -6.14 3.37 6.12
C PRO A 137 -7.59 3.61 6.56
N LEU A 138 -8.47 3.85 5.59
CA LEU A 138 -9.91 3.98 5.82
C LEU A 138 -10.60 2.62 5.77
N ILE A 139 -10.05 1.68 4.98
CA ILE A 139 -10.50 0.28 4.91
C ILE A 139 -9.28 -0.61 4.78
N ARG A 140 -9.25 -1.66 5.60
CA ARG A 140 -8.28 -2.76 5.55
C ARG A 140 -8.95 -3.96 4.87
N LYS A 141 -8.43 -4.39 3.71
CA LYS A 141 -8.96 -5.51 2.93
C LYS A 141 -8.57 -6.83 3.59
N MET A 142 -9.23 -7.17 4.69
CA MET A 142 -9.03 -8.48 5.34
C MET A 142 -9.79 -9.57 4.59
N PRO A 143 -9.30 -10.83 4.58
CA PRO A 143 -10.10 -11.98 4.17
C PRO A 143 -11.26 -12.15 5.16
N ILE A 144 -12.41 -11.59 4.84
CA ILE A 144 -13.64 -11.86 5.60
C ILE A 144 -14.02 -13.29 5.25
N THR A 145 -13.82 -14.23 6.19
CA THR A 145 -14.20 -15.63 6.06
C THR A 145 -15.72 -15.79 6.07
N THR A 146 -16.39 -15.33 5.01
CA THR A 146 -17.79 -15.65 4.74
C THR A 146 -17.81 -16.47 3.46
N SER A 147 -17.88 -17.80 3.63
CA SER A 147 -18.04 -18.83 2.60
C SER A 147 -16.96 -18.87 1.49
N THR A 148 -16.40 -20.06 1.31
CA THR A 148 -15.52 -20.46 0.22
C THR A 148 -15.95 -19.89 -1.13
N GLY A 149 -15.07 -19.13 -1.79
CA GLY A 149 -15.04 -19.06 -3.26
C GLY A 149 -15.20 -17.69 -3.93
N HIS A 150 -15.42 -16.59 -3.21
CA HIS A 150 -15.49 -15.27 -3.85
C HIS A 150 -14.49 -14.30 -3.24
N GLU A 151 -13.30 -14.21 -3.84
CA GLU A 151 -12.49 -12.99 -3.76
C GLU A 151 -13.41 -11.82 -4.11
N ARG A 152 -13.62 -10.90 -3.16
CA ARG A 152 -14.41 -9.71 -3.44
C ARG A 152 -13.55 -8.81 -4.30
N PHE A 153 -13.98 -8.63 -5.56
CA PHE A 153 -13.38 -7.69 -6.49
C PHE A 153 -13.49 -6.27 -5.94
N GLY A 154 -12.35 -5.57 -5.82
CA GLY A 154 -12.29 -4.22 -5.29
C GLY A 154 -10.89 -3.72 -4.97
N ALA A 155 -10.78 -2.44 -4.58
CA ALA A 155 -9.51 -1.76 -4.30
C ALA A 155 -8.63 -2.59 -3.37
N ASP A 156 -7.34 -2.72 -3.68
CA ASP A 156 -6.37 -3.33 -2.76
C ASP A 156 -6.25 -2.49 -1.48
N ALA A 157 -6.44 -1.16 -1.60
CA ALA A 157 -6.41 -0.25 -0.47
C ALA A 157 -7.37 0.93 -0.64
N ILE A 158 -8.00 1.37 0.45
CA ILE A 158 -8.73 2.64 0.51
C ILE A 158 -8.20 3.42 1.73
N HIS A 159 -7.53 4.53 1.45
CA HIS A 159 -6.97 5.42 2.46
C HIS A 159 -7.65 6.78 2.43
N TYR A 160 -7.46 7.56 3.48
CA TYR A 160 -8.04 8.88 3.65
C TYR A 160 -6.98 9.86 4.14
N LYS A 161 -7.00 11.08 3.61
CA LYS A 161 -6.33 12.23 4.19
C LYS A 161 -7.20 13.46 4.08
N LYS A 162 -6.81 14.49 4.83
CA LYS A 162 -7.32 15.85 4.69
C LYS A 162 -6.18 16.73 4.19
N GLU A 163 -6.49 17.61 3.23
CA GLU A 163 -5.51 18.52 2.64
C GLU A 163 -6.25 19.76 2.12
N ASN A 164 -5.87 20.95 2.60
CA ASN A 164 -6.45 22.23 2.17
C ASN A 164 -7.99 22.24 2.20
N ASP A 165 -8.60 21.82 3.32
CA ASP A 165 -10.06 21.68 3.50
C ASP A 165 -10.78 20.71 2.55
N LYS A 166 -10.02 19.87 1.84
CA LYS A 166 -10.55 18.78 1.02
C LYS A 166 -10.43 17.44 1.74
N ASN A 167 -11.46 16.62 1.57
CA ASN A 167 -11.43 15.22 1.93
C ASN A 167 -10.87 14.44 0.74
N ILE A 168 -9.72 13.78 0.91
CA ILE A 168 -9.10 13.02 -0.18
C ILE A 168 -9.15 11.54 0.17
N LEU A 169 -9.85 10.78 -0.65
CA LEU A 169 -9.78 9.32 -0.63
C LEU A 169 -8.73 8.87 -1.62
N ILE A 170 -7.86 7.96 -1.20
CA ILE A 170 -6.85 7.34 -2.05
C ILE A 170 -7.24 5.89 -2.27
N LEU A 171 -7.55 5.56 -3.53
CA LEU A 171 -7.69 4.18 -3.97
C LEU A 171 -6.33 3.68 -4.40
N GLY A 172 -5.91 2.55 -3.84
CA GLY A 172 -4.63 1.92 -4.14
C GLY A 172 -4.81 0.62 -4.91
N GLU A 173 -3.93 0.40 -5.88
CA GLU A 173 -3.79 -0.85 -6.62
C GLU A 173 -2.32 -1.25 -6.69
N SER A 174 -2.03 -2.53 -6.45
CA SER A 174 -0.68 -3.07 -6.61
C SER A 174 -0.62 -4.13 -7.71
N LYS A 175 0.45 -4.12 -8.52
CA LYS A 175 0.76 -5.17 -9.47
C LYS A 175 2.23 -5.55 -9.35
N ILE A 176 2.48 -6.71 -8.75
CA ILE A 176 3.82 -7.29 -8.54
C ILE A 176 4.02 -8.46 -9.51
N TYR A 177 4.87 -8.29 -10.52
CA TYR A 177 5.07 -9.30 -11.57
C TYR A 177 6.50 -9.86 -11.49
N THR A 178 6.63 -11.07 -10.94
CA THR A 178 7.95 -11.71 -10.76
C THR A 178 8.57 -12.24 -12.06
N LYS A 179 7.79 -12.35 -13.14
CA LYS A 179 8.32 -12.80 -14.44
C LYS A 179 9.08 -11.64 -15.11
N ALA A 180 10.23 -11.96 -15.70
CA ALA A 180 11.05 -11.00 -16.45
C ALA A 180 10.28 -10.31 -17.59
N TYR A 181 10.69 -9.08 -17.92
CA TYR A 181 10.16 -8.28 -19.04
C TYR A 181 8.66 -7.95 -18.95
N ARG A 182 8.12 -7.85 -17.73
CA ARG A 182 6.69 -7.62 -17.50
C ARG A 182 6.30 -6.23 -17.05
N PHE A 183 7.22 -5.26 -17.01
CA PHE A 183 6.92 -3.87 -16.63
C PHE A 183 5.67 -3.31 -17.34
N LYS A 184 5.64 -3.33 -18.68
CA LYS A 184 4.52 -2.79 -19.46
C LYS A 184 3.19 -3.48 -19.10
N ALA A 185 3.19 -4.80 -19.00
CA ALA A 185 2.00 -5.57 -18.64
C ALA A 185 1.51 -5.26 -17.21
N ALA A 186 2.43 -5.15 -16.24
CA ALA A 186 2.10 -4.77 -14.87
C ALA A 186 1.50 -3.35 -14.81
N PHE A 187 2.09 -2.41 -15.57
CA PHE A 187 1.61 -1.04 -15.68
C PHE A 187 0.21 -0.97 -16.30
N GLU A 188 0.00 -1.56 -17.47
CA GLU A 188 -1.32 -1.58 -18.16
C GLU A 188 -2.40 -2.24 -17.29
N THR A 189 -2.06 -3.34 -16.64
CA THR A 189 -2.98 -4.03 -15.72
C THR A 189 -3.30 -3.17 -14.50
N SER A 190 -2.32 -2.44 -13.95
CA SER A 190 -2.55 -1.55 -12.81
C SER A 190 -3.50 -0.41 -13.17
N ILE A 191 -3.36 0.20 -14.36
CA ILE A 191 -4.28 1.23 -14.87
C ILE A 191 -5.68 0.66 -15.05
N THR A 192 -5.80 -0.49 -15.69
CA THR A 192 -7.11 -1.09 -15.96
C THR A 192 -7.83 -1.42 -14.65
N SER A 193 -7.10 -2.00 -13.69
CA SER A 193 -7.64 -2.39 -12.40
C SER A 193 -8.03 -1.18 -11.55
N ILE A 194 -7.18 -0.15 -11.44
CA ILE A 194 -7.49 1.02 -10.62
C ILE A 194 -8.69 1.82 -11.16
N LEU A 195 -8.90 1.86 -12.48
CA LEU A 195 -10.06 2.51 -13.09
C LEU A 195 -11.35 1.73 -12.79
N SER A 196 -11.32 0.40 -12.91
CA SER A 196 -12.43 -0.47 -12.50
C SER A 196 -12.76 -0.28 -11.00
N THR A 197 -11.72 -0.20 -10.16
CA THR A 197 -11.83 0.11 -8.74
C THR A 197 -12.47 1.48 -8.51
N PHE A 198 -12.05 2.52 -9.26
CA PHE A 198 -12.66 3.85 -9.17
C PHE A 198 -14.15 3.84 -9.53
N GLU A 199 -14.59 3.00 -10.46
CA GLU A 199 -16.02 2.88 -10.78
C GLU A 199 -16.83 2.18 -9.67
N ASN A 200 -16.20 1.25 -8.94
CA ASN A 200 -16.91 0.34 -8.03
C ASN A 200 -16.70 0.59 -6.52
N HIS A 201 -15.68 1.36 -6.12
CA HIS A 201 -15.27 1.54 -4.71
C HIS A 201 -16.39 2.00 -3.76
N ARG A 202 -17.38 2.79 -4.23
CA ARG A 202 -18.51 3.21 -3.38
C ARG A 202 -19.36 2.03 -2.91
N LYS A 203 -19.48 0.96 -3.71
CA LYS A 203 -20.16 -0.28 -3.31
C LYS A 203 -19.35 -1.03 -2.25
N GLU A 204 -18.03 -1.05 -2.40
CA GLU A 204 -17.10 -1.74 -1.50
C GLU A 204 -17.04 -1.11 -0.11
N ILE A 205 -17.01 0.22 -0.02
CA ILE A 205 -16.94 0.92 1.27
C ILE A 205 -18.06 0.49 2.21
N GLY A 206 -19.23 0.14 1.66
CA GLY A 206 -20.34 -0.36 2.45
C GLY A 206 -20.12 -1.68 3.16
N LEU A 207 -19.16 -2.50 2.71
CA LEU A 207 -18.87 -3.84 3.23
C LEU A 207 -17.97 -3.82 4.46
N TYR A 208 -17.21 -2.75 4.67
CA TYR A 208 -16.15 -2.68 5.68
C TYR A 208 -16.45 -1.73 6.85
N ILE A 209 -17.49 -0.90 6.74
CA ILE A 209 -17.89 0.09 7.78
C ILE A 209 -18.25 -0.55 9.13
N TYR A 210 -18.54 -1.85 9.17
CA TYR A 210 -18.94 -2.56 10.41
C TYR A 210 -17.83 -3.42 11.00
N ASN A 211 -16.58 -3.21 10.59
CA ASN A 211 -15.46 -4.01 11.09
C ASN A 211 -14.78 -3.31 12.27
N ASP A 212 -14.52 -4.04 13.36
CA ASP A 212 -13.96 -3.54 14.64
C ASP A 212 -12.50 -3.05 14.58
N PHE A 213 -11.97 -2.84 13.38
CA PHE A 213 -10.55 -2.53 13.10
C PHE A 213 -10.33 -1.07 12.68
N LEU A 214 -11.39 -0.31 12.44
CA LEU A 214 -11.31 1.11 12.12
C LEU A 214 -11.33 1.95 13.39
N ASP A 215 -10.58 3.04 13.36
CA ASP A 215 -10.74 4.09 14.37
C ASP A 215 -12.13 4.72 14.23
N GLU A 216 -12.79 5.01 15.36
CA GLU A 216 -14.15 5.55 15.38
C GLU A 216 -14.27 6.86 14.58
N SER A 217 -13.20 7.67 14.58
CA SER A 217 -13.15 8.91 13.80
C SER A 217 -13.19 8.65 12.28
N LEU A 218 -12.50 7.62 11.81
CA LEU A 218 -12.47 7.21 10.40
C LEU A 218 -13.76 6.50 9.99
N GLU A 219 -14.42 5.80 10.91
CA GLU A 219 -15.73 5.20 10.65
C GLU A 219 -16.77 6.28 10.28
N LYS A 220 -16.75 7.42 10.98
CA LYS A 220 -17.62 8.57 10.68
C LYS A 220 -17.35 9.11 9.27
N VAL A 221 -16.08 9.24 8.88
CA VAL A 221 -15.68 9.65 7.52
C VAL A 221 -16.21 8.67 6.47
N ALA A 222 -15.98 7.36 6.66
CA ALA A 222 -16.45 6.33 5.73
C ALA A 222 -17.97 6.34 5.58
N ARG A 223 -18.72 6.50 6.68
CA ARG A 223 -20.18 6.62 6.68
C ARG A 223 -20.65 7.88 5.96
N ALA A 224 -20.01 9.01 6.19
CA ALA A 224 -20.33 10.27 5.53
C ALA A 224 -20.09 10.19 4.02
N TYR A 225 -18.97 9.59 3.60
CA TYR A 225 -18.66 9.37 2.19
C TYR A 225 -19.70 8.45 1.53
N LYS A 226 -20.00 7.30 2.14
CA LYS A 226 -21.01 6.36 1.64
C LYS A 226 -22.39 6.99 1.46
N ARG A 227 -22.77 7.90 2.36
CA ARG A 227 -24.05 8.63 2.32
C ARG A 227 -24.05 9.81 1.35
N GLY A 228 -22.92 10.15 0.74
CA GLY A 228 -22.80 11.31 -0.15
C GLY A 228 -22.88 12.67 0.56
N ILE A 229 -22.61 12.70 1.87
CA ILE A 229 -22.67 13.93 2.68
C ILE A 229 -21.29 14.47 3.05
N LEU A 230 -20.21 13.74 2.74
CA LEU A 230 -18.84 14.23 2.90
C LEU A 230 -18.53 15.27 1.81
N LYS A 231 -18.54 16.55 2.20
CA LYS A 231 -18.32 17.68 1.29
C LYS A 231 -16.86 17.79 0.85
N ASN A 232 -16.62 18.49 -0.25
CA ASN A 232 -15.28 18.76 -0.81
C ASN A 232 -14.42 17.49 -0.96
N THR A 233 -15.03 16.41 -1.45
CA THR A 233 -14.36 15.13 -1.57
C THR A 233 -13.74 14.95 -2.95
N GLU A 234 -12.47 14.56 -2.98
CA GLU A 234 -11.78 14.07 -4.17
C GLU A 234 -11.36 12.61 -3.98
N VAL A 235 -11.30 11.88 -5.09
CA VAL A 235 -10.78 10.52 -5.13
C VAL A 235 -9.54 10.54 -5.99
N HIS A 236 -8.42 10.16 -5.40
CA HIS A 236 -7.10 10.06 -6.01
C HIS A 236 -6.72 8.59 -6.14
N LEU A 237 -5.90 8.29 -7.14
CA LEU A 237 -5.55 6.92 -7.52
C LEU A 237 -4.05 6.72 -7.36
N VAL A 238 -3.64 5.62 -6.74
CA VAL A 238 -2.23 5.24 -6.56
C VAL A 238 -2.02 3.84 -7.11
N CYS A 239 -1.11 3.71 -8.06
CA CYS A 239 -0.69 2.42 -8.61
C CYS A 239 0.75 2.13 -8.19
N VAL A 240 0.97 0.99 -7.54
CA VAL A 240 2.30 0.42 -7.30
C VAL A 240 2.60 -0.60 -8.38
N ILE A 241 3.67 -0.37 -9.15
CA ILE A 241 4.12 -1.23 -10.24
C ILE A 241 5.45 -1.87 -9.82
N GLY A 242 5.37 -3.08 -9.27
CA GLY A 242 6.53 -3.90 -8.93
C GLY A 242 6.83 -4.91 -10.04
N TYR A 243 8.09 -5.00 -10.47
CA TYR A 243 8.45 -5.88 -11.58
C TYR A 243 9.88 -6.39 -11.46
N ASN A 244 10.09 -7.61 -11.96
CA ASN A 244 11.42 -8.20 -12.01
C ASN A 244 12.28 -7.47 -13.05
N GLU A 245 13.23 -6.68 -12.57
CA GLU A 245 14.19 -5.96 -13.39
C GLU A 245 15.36 -6.88 -13.78
N THR A 246 15.79 -6.80 -15.03
CA THR A 246 16.78 -7.70 -15.63
C THR A 246 18.03 -6.96 -16.12
N SER A 247 18.00 -5.63 -16.10
CA SER A 247 19.14 -4.80 -16.43
C SER A 247 20.27 -5.05 -15.43
N LYS A 248 21.49 -5.21 -15.93
CA LYS A 248 22.65 -5.41 -15.06
C LYS A 248 22.99 -4.11 -14.33
N LEU A 249 23.05 -4.17 -13.01
CA LEU A 249 23.61 -3.10 -12.19
C LEU A 249 25.13 -3.19 -12.17
N LYS A 250 25.80 -2.06 -12.36
CA LYS A 250 27.23 -1.93 -12.06
C LYS A 250 27.37 -1.50 -10.60
N LEU A 251 27.94 -2.38 -9.78
CA LEU A 251 28.17 -2.13 -8.36
C LEU A 251 29.53 -1.44 -8.18
N THR A 252 29.52 -0.11 -8.23
CA THR A 252 30.73 0.74 -8.17
C THR A 252 30.71 1.68 -6.97
N SER A 253 29.60 2.37 -6.76
CA SER A 253 29.30 3.16 -5.57
C SER A 253 27.79 3.29 -5.39
N GLU A 254 27.35 3.56 -4.17
CA GLU A 254 25.93 3.79 -3.86
C GLU A 254 25.31 4.88 -4.76
N ALA A 255 26.02 5.99 -4.97
CA ALA A 255 25.55 7.10 -5.81
C ALA A 255 25.37 6.68 -7.29
N GLU A 256 26.31 5.92 -7.83
CA GLU A 256 26.23 5.41 -9.20
C GLU A 256 25.15 4.34 -9.35
N ILE A 257 24.95 3.50 -8.33
CA ILE A 257 23.86 2.53 -8.26
C ILE A 257 22.52 3.28 -8.32
N LYS A 258 22.28 4.25 -7.43
CA LYS A 258 21.06 5.08 -7.39
C LYS A 258 20.79 5.83 -8.70
N ALA A 259 21.84 6.35 -9.35
CA ALA A 259 21.71 6.96 -10.67
C ALA A 259 21.36 5.96 -11.79
N GLN A 260 21.80 4.69 -11.69
CA GLN A 260 21.39 3.64 -12.62
C GLN A 260 19.92 3.27 -12.43
N PHE A 261 19.44 3.17 -11.20
CA PHE A 261 18.02 2.92 -10.89
C PHE A 261 17.10 3.94 -11.56
N GLU A 262 17.41 5.22 -11.42
CA GLU A 262 16.63 6.29 -12.05
C GLU A 262 16.56 6.13 -13.58
N LYS A 263 17.71 5.88 -14.21
CA LYS A 263 17.80 5.67 -15.66
C LYS A 263 17.00 4.43 -16.11
N ILE A 264 17.02 3.36 -15.33
CA ILE A 264 16.26 2.14 -15.59
C ILE A 264 14.77 2.46 -15.61
N ILE A 265 14.25 3.13 -14.57
CA ILE A 265 12.84 3.50 -14.47
C ILE A 265 12.44 4.38 -15.66
N LEU A 266 13.21 5.42 -15.98
CA LEU A 266 12.95 6.30 -17.13
C LEU A 266 12.92 5.52 -18.45
N ASN A 267 13.82 4.56 -18.65
CA ASN A 267 13.86 3.74 -19.85
C ASN A 267 12.67 2.77 -19.95
N GLN A 268 12.19 2.26 -18.82
CA GLN A 268 11.00 1.42 -18.79
C GLN A 268 9.75 2.26 -19.13
N CYS A 269 9.62 3.45 -18.57
CA CYS A 269 8.48 4.35 -18.81
C CYS A 269 8.32 4.74 -20.29
N LYS A 270 9.41 4.87 -21.06
CA LYS A 270 9.37 5.10 -22.51
C LYS A 270 8.63 4.02 -23.30
N LYS A 271 8.45 2.83 -22.74
CA LYS A 271 7.75 1.71 -23.38
C LYS A 271 6.22 1.80 -23.23
N ILE A 272 5.73 2.73 -22.40
CA ILE A 272 4.30 2.96 -22.19
C ILE A 272 3.78 3.85 -23.32
N GLU A 273 2.78 3.37 -24.03
CA GLU A 273 2.20 4.06 -25.18
C GLU A 273 1.12 5.05 -24.73
N SER A 274 1.04 6.22 -25.37
CA SER A 274 0.07 7.27 -25.03
C SER A 274 -1.38 6.81 -25.12
N LYS A 275 -1.66 5.84 -26.00
CA LYS A 275 -2.99 5.26 -26.21
C LYS A 275 -3.61 4.65 -24.95
N LEU A 276 -2.77 4.24 -23.98
CA LEU A 276 -3.23 3.70 -22.70
C LEU A 276 -4.08 4.73 -21.92
N PHE A 277 -3.87 6.02 -22.17
CA PHE A 277 -4.52 7.11 -21.44
C PHE A 277 -5.63 7.80 -22.22
N GLU A 278 -5.83 7.47 -23.50
CA GLU A 278 -6.76 8.19 -24.38
C GLU A 278 -8.22 8.05 -23.95
N THR A 279 -8.57 6.96 -23.26
CA THR A 279 -9.93 6.72 -22.77
C THR A 279 -10.18 7.22 -21.35
N ILE A 280 -9.19 7.86 -20.72
CA ILE A 280 -9.28 8.34 -19.34
C ILE A 280 -9.62 9.83 -19.36
N GLU A 281 -10.71 10.19 -18.70
CA GLU A 281 -11.10 11.59 -18.49
C GLU A 281 -9.94 12.40 -17.89
N GLU A 282 -9.64 13.58 -18.46
CA GLU A 282 -8.46 14.38 -18.10
C GLU A 282 -8.42 14.72 -16.60
N SER A 283 -9.57 15.11 -16.04
CA SER A 283 -9.72 15.43 -14.62
C SER A 283 -9.47 14.25 -13.67
N LEU A 284 -9.69 13.02 -14.14
CA LEU A 284 -9.37 11.80 -13.40
C LEU A 284 -7.91 11.40 -13.61
N LEU A 285 -7.42 11.51 -14.85
CA LEU A 285 -6.04 11.21 -15.22
C LEU A 285 -5.06 12.02 -14.35
N GLU A 286 -5.32 13.31 -14.14
CA GLU A 286 -4.52 14.19 -13.27
C GLU A 286 -4.39 13.69 -11.83
N ARG A 287 -5.33 12.86 -11.36
CA ARG A 287 -5.37 12.31 -10.00
C ARG A 287 -4.70 10.94 -9.88
N ILE A 288 -4.18 10.37 -10.97
CA ILE A 288 -3.43 9.12 -10.96
C ILE A 288 -1.98 9.38 -10.54
N ASN A 289 -1.46 8.55 -9.65
CA ASN A 289 -0.09 8.59 -9.16
C ASN A 289 0.56 7.22 -9.32
N TYR A 290 1.82 7.19 -9.75
CA TYR A 290 2.59 5.95 -9.89
C TYR A 290 3.66 5.86 -8.81
N ILE A 291 3.89 4.64 -8.34
CA ILE A 291 5.07 4.24 -7.60
C ILE A 291 5.72 3.09 -8.36
N LEU A 292 6.88 3.36 -8.96
CA LEU A 292 7.60 2.42 -9.84
C LEU A 292 8.68 1.71 -9.02
N PHE A 293 8.59 0.37 -8.92
CA PHE A 293 9.43 -0.43 -8.04
C PHE A 293 10.15 -1.56 -8.82
N PRO A 294 11.26 -1.27 -9.53
CA PRO A 294 12.15 -2.31 -10.04
C PRO A 294 12.78 -3.10 -8.90
N VAL A 295 12.72 -4.42 -8.99
CA VAL A 295 13.35 -5.35 -8.04
C VAL A 295 14.08 -6.43 -8.82
N TRP A 296 15.32 -6.72 -8.44
CA TRP A 296 16.10 -7.82 -9.01
C TRP A 296 15.72 -9.10 -8.28
N GLU A 297 15.65 -10.23 -8.98
CA GLU A 297 15.33 -11.53 -8.34
C GLU A 297 14.04 -11.45 -7.51
N LEU A 298 13.03 -10.77 -8.08
CA LEU A 298 11.77 -10.49 -7.38
C LEU A 298 11.03 -11.78 -6.99
N ASP A 299 11.21 -12.88 -7.71
CA ASP A 299 10.63 -14.15 -7.29
C ASP A 299 11.29 -14.74 -6.03
N ASP A 300 12.56 -14.46 -5.78
CA ASP A 300 13.25 -14.86 -4.56
C ASP A 300 12.85 -13.97 -3.39
N LEU A 301 12.73 -12.65 -3.59
CA LEU A 301 12.18 -11.73 -2.59
C LEU A 301 10.79 -12.18 -2.10
N VAL A 302 9.91 -12.60 -3.04
CA VAL A 302 8.56 -13.10 -2.69
C VAL A 302 8.62 -14.42 -1.92
N LYS A 303 9.58 -15.31 -2.21
CA LYS A 303 9.76 -16.55 -1.45
C LYS A 303 10.27 -16.28 -0.04
N GLU A 304 11.29 -15.42 0.09
CA GLU A 304 11.85 -15.01 1.38
C GLU A 304 10.79 -14.35 2.27
N PHE A 305 9.98 -13.46 1.69
CA PHE A 305 8.81 -12.89 2.38
C PHE A 305 7.87 -13.97 2.89
N GLN A 306 7.55 -14.97 2.06
CA GLN A 306 6.69 -16.10 2.46
C GLN A 306 7.29 -16.90 3.62
N ASP A 307 8.60 -17.12 3.62
CA ASP A 307 9.28 -17.88 4.67
C ASP A 307 9.29 -17.13 6.01
N GLN A 308 9.37 -15.79 6.01
CA GLN A 308 9.30 -14.99 7.23
C GLN A 308 7.91 -14.93 7.89
N ILE A 309 6.84 -15.10 7.12
CA ILE A 309 5.46 -15.05 7.62
C ILE A 309 4.87 -16.44 7.94
N ARG A 310 5.66 -17.51 7.81
CA ARG A 310 5.23 -18.91 7.97
C ARG A 310 5.39 -19.46 9.38
#